data_AF-A0A8S1JEM6-F1
#
_entry.id   AF-A0A8S1JEM6-F1
#
_cell.length_a   1.000
_cell.length_b   1.000
_cell.length_c   1.000
_cell.angle_alpha   90.00
_cell.angle_beta   90.00
_cell.angle_gamma   90.00
#
_symmetry.space_group_name_H-M   'P 1'
#
loop_
_entity.id
_entity.type
_entity.pdbx_description
1 polymer ?
#
loop_
_entity_poly.entity_id
_entity_poly.type
_entity_poly.pdbx_seq_one_letter_code
_entity_poly.pdbx_strand_id
1 'polypeptide(L)'
;HFAKKNAWMHKMYAGQLNGAWTGPLQGFRPDRNPNSKWYLTPDELPDELAPLGSKYPLGWGYIMSRDMVEHIAQRVSDYTAHPDRRPKWWALLPWEDTLVGVLLADAVKLDNHAGFKAAWNGCSNNTVVKHLDIDAPEFQYHLYDAEVTGGWTNNSVDCSAGDFLPDDVDNWRAWRNSLPDVTWVGET
;
A
#
# COMPACT_ATOMS: atom_id res chain seq x y z
N HIS A 1 -10.89 -20.62 -24.91
CA HIS A 1 -11.90 -19.93 -24.07
C HIS A 1 -11.31 -19.65 -22.69
N PHE A 2 -10.58 -18.54 -22.52
CA PHE A 2 -10.29 -18.03 -21.18
C PHE A 2 -11.56 -17.33 -20.70
N ALA A 3 -12.16 -17.88 -19.64
CA ALA A 3 -13.42 -17.38 -19.12
C ALA A 3 -13.30 -15.90 -18.75
N LYS A 4 -14.23 -15.09 -19.28
CA LYS A 4 -14.72 -13.89 -18.59
C LYS A 4 -15.14 -14.32 -17.19
N LYS A 5 -14.33 -14.09 -16.16
CA LYS A 5 -14.68 -14.10 -14.73
C LYS A 5 -13.38 -14.11 -13.93
N ASN A 6 -12.87 -12.92 -13.62
CA ASN A 6 -12.27 -12.68 -12.32
C ASN A 6 -12.39 -11.19 -12.03
N ALA A 7 -13.65 -10.75 -11.98
CA ALA A 7 -14.06 -9.44 -11.55
C ALA A 7 -13.95 -9.24 -10.02
N TRP A 8 -13.22 -10.12 -9.33
CA TRP A 8 -13.23 -10.19 -7.87
C TRP A 8 -12.28 -9.17 -7.24
N MET A 9 -11.54 -8.36 -8.00
CA MET A 9 -10.83 -7.20 -7.48
C MET A 9 -10.97 -6.06 -8.48
N HIS A 10 -12.20 -5.62 -8.73
CA HIS A 10 -12.44 -4.31 -9.33
C HIS A 10 -12.68 -3.30 -8.23
N LYS A 11 -12.27 -2.05 -8.48
CA LYS A 11 -12.55 -0.92 -7.58
C LYS A 11 -12.30 -1.29 -6.13
N MET A 12 -11.13 -1.82 -5.80
CA MET A 12 -10.80 -2.28 -4.44
C MET A 12 -9.46 -1.70 -4.01
N TYR A 13 -9.42 -1.20 -2.79
CA TYR A 13 -8.18 -0.92 -2.07
C TYR A 13 -8.30 -1.52 -0.67
N ALA A 14 -7.28 -2.23 -0.23
CA ALA A 14 -7.14 -2.67 1.15
C ALA A 14 -5.69 -2.46 1.59
N GLY A 15 -5.47 -1.55 2.53
CA GLY A 15 -4.15 -1.21 3.02
C GLY A 15 -4.26 -0.21 4.16
N GLN A 16 -3.19 -0.05 4.92
CA GLN A 16 -3.12 1.02 5.90
C GLN A 16 -2.78 2.33 5.19
N LEU A 17 -3.36 3.47 5.60
CA LEU A 17 -3.09 4.77 5.00
C LEU A 17 -2.30 5.67 5.93
N ASN A 18 -1.39 6.48 5.36
CA ASN A 18 -0.83 7.61 6.10
C ASN A 18 -1.96 8.64 6.33
N GLY A 19 -2.17 9.03 7.59
CA GLY A 19 -3.27 9.91 8.00
C GLY A 19 -4.28 9.29 8.98
N ALA A 20 -4.09 8.03 9.40
CA ALA A 20 -4.88 7.42 10.49
C ALA A 20 -4.50 7.97 11.89
N TRP A 21 -3.46 8.80 11.99
CA TRP A 21 -3.15 9.56 13.21
C TRP A 21 -4.09 10.77 13.26
N THR A 22 -5.08 10.73 14.15
CA THR A 22 -6.10 11.76 14.31
C THR A 22 -5.47 13.14 14.59
N GLY A 23 -5.51 14.04 13.61
CA GLY A 23 -5.04 15.42 13.75
C GLY A 23 -5.29 16.27 12.49
N PRO A 24 -5.13 17.60 12.55
CA PRO A 24 -5.37 18.53 11.43
C PRO A 24 -4.34 18.43 10.29
N LEU A 25 -3.37 17.51 10.37
CA LEU A 25 -2.26 17.31 9.43
C LEU A 25 -2.36 15.93 8.75
N GLN A 26 -3.51 15.60 8.14
CA GLN A 26 -3.68 14.31 7.48
C GLN A 26 -3.01 14.29 6.10
N GLY A 27 -2.28 13.21 5.81
CA GLY A 27 -1.69 12.94 4.51
C GLY A 27 -0.21 13.31 4.41
N PHE A 28 0.29 13.33 3.19
CA PHE A 28 1.70 13.52 2.90
C PHE A 28 2.22 14.90 3.30
N ARG A 29 3.40 14.90 3.91
CA ARG A 29 4.24 16.07 4.09
C ARG A 29 5.70 15.62 4.11
N PRO A 30 6.63 16.35 3.47
CA PRO A 30 8.04 16.03 3.58
C PRO A 30 8.47 16.05 5.06
N ASP A 31 9.12 14.98 5.53
CA ASP A 31 9.67 14.95 6.89
C ASP A 31 10.92 15.84 6.94
N ARG A 32 10.90 16.85 7.82
CA ARG A 32 12.00 17.81 7.97
C ARG A 32 12.92 17.49 9.15
N ASN A 33 12.74 16.33 9.78
CA ASN A 33 13.60 15.87 10.85
C ASN A 33 14.85 15.16 10.28
N PRO A 34 16.07 15.70 10.44
CA PRO A 34 17.29 15.10 9.90
C PRO A 34 17.63 13.72 10.49
N ASN A 35 16.99 13.32 11.60
CA ASN A 35 17.16 12.00 12.20
C ASN A 35 16.15 10.96 11.69
N SER A 36 15.28 11.33 10.75
CA SER A 36 14.28 10.43 10.17
C SER A 36 14.85 9.68 8.97
N LYS A 37 14.53 8.39 8.84
CA LYS A 37 14.76 7.61 7.60
C LYS A 37 14.11 8.28 6.38
N TRP A 38 13.04 9.03 6.61
CA TRP A 38 12.23 9.70 5.59
C TRP A 38 12.56 11.19 5.46
N TYR A 39 13.70 11.63 5.97
CA TYR A 39 14.10 13.04 5.90
C TYR A 39 14.21 13.53 4.45
N LEU A 40 13.65 14.71 4.18
CA LEU A 40 13.86 15.49 2.97
C LEU A 40 14.20 16.93 3.31
N THR A 41 15.21 17.47 2.65
CA THR A 41 15.54 18.90 2.72
C THR A 41 14.57 19.74 1.89
N PRO A 42 14.38 21.04 2.21
CA PRO A 42 13.58 21.94 1.37
C PRO A 42 14.07 22.01 -0.08
N ASP A 43 15.37 21.81 -0.32
CA ASP A 43 15.95 21.84 -1.68
C ASP A 43 15.60 20.59 -2.51
N GLU A 44 15.49 19.42 -1.87
CA GLU A 44 15.12 18.17 -2.55
C GLU A 44 13.63 18.16 -2.95
N LEU A 45 12.75 18.62 -2.06
CA LEU A 45 11.32 18.75 -2.34
C LEU A 45 10.76 19.93 -1.53
N PRO A 46 10.60 21.12 -2.15
CA PRO A 46 10.01 22.28 -1.48
C PRO A 46 8.54 22.04 -1.07
N ASP A 47 8.11 22.60 0.07
CA ASP A 47 6.74 22.43 0.61
C ASP A 47 5.69 22.93 -0.40
N GLU A 48 5.99 24.01 -1.13
CA GLU A 48 5.10 24.60 -2.15
C GLU A 48 4.96 23.76 -3.43
N LEU A 49 5.85 22.81 -3.65
CA LEU A 49 5.79 21.87 -4.76
C LEU A 49 5.20 20.52 -4.33
N ALA A 50 5.37 20.15 -3.06
CA ALA A 50 4.95 18.87 -2.52
C ALA A 50 3.44 18.64 -2.64
N PRO A 51 2.99 17.38 -2.84
CA PRO A 51 1.57 17.02 -2.82
C PRO A 51 1.06 16.96 -1.38
N LEU A 52 1.03 18.12 -0.71
CA LEU A 52 0.67 18.23 0.70
C LEU A 52 -0.74 17.73 0.96
N GLY A 53 -0.89 16.89 1.98
CA GLY A 53 -2.17 16.35 2.43
C GLY A 53 -2.70 15.17 1.60
N SER A 54 -1.98 14.72 0.56
CA SER A 54 -2.37 13.53 -0.19
C SER A 54 -2.32 12.29 0.70
N LYS A 55 -3.41 11.52 0.77
CA LYS A 55 -3.41 10.21 1.40
C LYS A 55 -2.63 9.22 0.54
N TYR A 56 -1.93 8.31 1.19
CA TYR A 56 -1.17 7.27 0.48
C TYR A 56 -1.10 5.99 1.30
N PRO A 57 -0.98 4.82 0.65
CA PRO A 57 -0.74 3.56 1.34
C PRO A 57 0.54 3.66 2.19
N LEU A 58 0.53 3.12 3.40
CA LEU A 58 1.76 2.90 4.13
C LEU A 58 2.46 1.66 3.54
N GLY A 59 3.79 1.68 3.49
CA GLY A 59 4.64 0.59 3.00
C GLY A 59 4.61 -0.70 3.83
N TRP A 60 3.54 -0.91 4.60
CA TRP A 60 3.29 -2.13 5.35
C TRP A 60 2.52 -3.18 4.53
N GLY A 61 2.37 -2.95 3.23
CA GLY A 61 1.61 -3.76 2.30
C GLY A 61 0.21 -3.20 2.04
N TYR A 62 -0.26 -3.41 0.81
CA TYR A 62 -1.60 -3.05 0.35
C TYR A 62 -1.98 -3.91 -0.86
N ILE A 63 -3.28 -4.08 -1.05
CA ILE A 63 -3.88 -4.75 -2.20
C ILE A 63 -4.68 -3.72 -2.97
N MET A 64 -4.55 -3.75 -4.29
CA MET A 64 -5.30 -2.90 -5.21
C MET A 64 -5.96 -3.74 -6.29
N SER A 65 -7.10 -3.28 -6.73
CA SER A 65 -7.77 -3.78 -7.92
C SER A 65 -6.97 -3.48 -9.19
N ARG A 66 -7.22 -4.29 -10.22
CA ARG A 66 -6.53 -4.17 -11.51
C ARG A 66 -6.75 -2.81 -12.17
N ASP A 67 -7.96 -2.27 -12.10
CA ASP A 67 -8.32 -0.96 -12.66
C ASP A 67 -7.57 0.21 -12.00
N MET A 68 -7.34 0.14 -10.68
CA MET A 68 -6.50 1.13 -9.98
C MET A 68 -5.05 1.05 -10.46
N VAL A 69 -4.50 -0.16 -10.62
CA VAL A 69 -3.15 -0.37 -11.16
C VAL A 69 -3.05 0.14 -12.60
N GLU A 70 -4.05 -0.15 -13.45
CA GLU A 70 -4.11 0.34 -14.82
C GLU A 70 -4.19 1.88 -14.87
N HIS A 71 -4.93 2.52 -13.95
CA HIS A 71 -4.99 3.98 -13.84
C HIS A 71 -3.62 4.58 -13.47
N ILE A 72 -2.93 4.01 -12.48
CA ILE A 72 -1.57 4.42 -12.10
C ILE A 72 -0.64 4.29 -13.31
N ALA A 73 -0.62 3.13 -13.97
CA ALA A 73 0.26 2.86 -15.11
C ALA A 73 0.00 3.84 -16.27
N GLN A 74 -1.26 4.17 -16.54
CA GLN A 74 -1.64 5.13 -17.57
C GLN A 74 -1.14 6.54 -17.24
N ARG A 75 -1.24 6.98 -15.98
CA ARG A 75 -0.72 8.29 -15.55
C ARG A 75 0.80 8.37 -15.61
N VAL A 76 1.48 7.33 -15.13
CA VAL A 76 2.95 7.23 -15.24
C VAL A 76 3.37 7.34 -16.70
N SER A 77 2.66 6.64 -17.59
CA SER A 77 2.93 6.65 -19.03
C SER A 77 2.64 8.01 -19.67
N ASP A 78 1.52 8.66 -19.35
CA ASP A 78 1.18 10.01 -19.83
C ASP A 78 2.22 11.04 -19.39
N TYR A 79 2.57 11.07 -18.10
CA TYR A 79 3.61 11.96 -17.58
C TYR A 79 4.96 11.66 -18.22
N THR A 80 5.31 10.40 -18.44
CA THR A 80 6.56 10.04 -19.13
C THR A 80 6.59 10.56 -20.55
N ALA A 81 5.50 10.38 -21.31
CA ALA A 81 5.38 10.81 -22.71
C ALA A 81 5.19 12.33 -22.89
N HIS A 82 4.60 13.00 -21.91
CA HIS A 82 4.24 14.42 -21.96
C HIS A 82 4.80 15.17 -20.74
N PRO A 83 6.09 15.52 -20.74
CA PRO A 83 6.74 16.16 -19.60
C PRO A 83 6.11 17.50 -19.18
N ASP A 84 5.47 18.20 -20.10
CA ASP A 84 4.74 19.45 -19.89
C ASP A 84 3.50 19.30 -19.00
N ARG A 85 2.97 18.08 -18.88
CA ARG A 85 1.81 17.75 -18.04
C ARG A 85 2.18 17.28 -16.64
N ARG A 86 3.47 17.07 -16.37
CA ARG A 86 3.94 16.57 -15.07
C ARG A 86 3.65 17.58 -13.97
N PRO A 87 3.09 17.14 -12.84
CA PRO A 87 3.11 17.93 -11.62
C PRO A 87 4.54 18.28 -11.23
N LYS A 88 4.75 19.45 -10.61
CA LYS A 88 6.10 19.94 -10.27
C LYS A 88 6.85 19.01 -9.31
N TRP A 89 6.13 18.25 -8.47
CA TRP A 89 6.71 17.25 -7.58
C TRP A 89 7.14 15.95 -8.27
N TRP A 90 6.75 15.69 -9.52
CA TRP A 90 6.90 14.38 -10.18
C TRP A 90 8.33 13.84 -10.16
N ALA A 91 9.32 14.69 -10.43
CA ALA A 91 10.72 14.30 -10.45
C ALA A 91 11.42 14.46 -9.07
N LEU A 92 10.69 14.96 -8.08
CA LEU A 92 11.23 15.34 -6.76
C LEU A 92 10.73 14.42 -5.64
N LEU A 93 9.64 13.68 -5.86
CA LEU A 93 9.06 12.77 -4.88
C LEU A 93 9.77 11.41 -4.93
N PRO A 94 10.53 11.01 -3.89
CA PRO A 94 11.36 9.80 -3.95
C PRO A 94 10.63 8.52 -3.50
N TRP A 95 9.44 8.64 -2.91
CA TRP A 95 8.77 7.53 -2.23
C TRP A 95 7.66 6.92 -3.09
N GLU A 96 7.79 5.63 -3.40
CA GLU A 96 6.90 4.86 -4.26
C GLU A 96 5.47 4.76 -3.71
N ASP A 97 5.32 4.52 -2.42
CA ASP A 97 3.99 4.39 -1.82
C ASP A 97 3.25 5.74 -1.81
N THR A 98 3.99 6.82 -1.56
CA THR A 98 3.45 8.18 -1.67
C THR A 98 3.05 8.46 -3.11
N LEU A 99 3.90 8.09 -4.07
CA LEU A 99 3.61 8.25 -5.49
C LEU A 99 2.32 7.53 -5.89
N VAL A 100 2.11 6.30 -5.44
CA VAL A 100 0.86 5.54 -5.65
C VAL A 100 -0.34 6.33 -5.12
N GLY A 101 -0.29 6.82 -3.89
CA GLY A 101 -1.38 7.58 -3.28
C GLY A 101 -1.70 8.89 -4.03
N VAL A 102 -0.66 9.64 -4.39
CA VAL A 102 -0.81 10.91 -5.10
C VAL A 102 -1.37 10.70 -6.51
N LEU A 103 -0.94 9.64 -7.21
CA LEU A 103 -1.47 9.28 -8.53
C LEU A 103 -2.93 8.82 -8.49
N LEU A 104 -3.44 8.48 -7.32
CA LEU A 104 -4.83 8.05 -7.10
C LEU A 104 -5.70 9.15 -6.46
N ALA A 105 -5.11 10.24 -5.97
CA ALA A 105 -5.75 11.18 -5.03
C ALA A 105 -7.02 11.86 -5.55
N ASP A 106 -7.13 12.07 -6.86
CA ASP A 106 -8.29 12.67 -7.54
C ASP A 106 -9.12 11.63 -8.31
N ALA A 107 -8.74 10.36 -8.29
CA ALA A 107 -9.42 9.28 -9.01
C ALA A 107 -10.23 8.39 -8.07
N VAL A 108 -9.73 8.15 -6.85
CA VAL A 108 -10.37 7.24 -5.89
C VAL A 108 -10.30 7.80 -4.48
N LYS A 109 -11.33 7.50 -3.69
CA LYS A 109 -11.27 7.71 -2.24
C LYS A 109 -10.64 6.48 -1.59
N LEU A 110 -9.40 6.62 -1.11
CA LEU A 110 -8.72 5.58 -0.34
C LEU A 110 -9.24 5.54 1.10
N ASP A 111 -9.56 4.33 1.57
CA ASP A 111 -10.00 4.06 2.94
C ASP A 111 -9.02 3.13 3.68
N ASN A 112 -8.86 3.37 4.98
CA ASN A 112 -7.88 2.67 5.81
C ASN A 112 -8.40 1.29 6.26
N HIS A 113 -7.61 0.24 6.08
CA HIS A 113 -7.91 -1.11 6.55
C HIS A 113 -6.97 -1.53 7.68
N ALA A 114 -7.51 -1.73 8.90
CA ALA A 114 -6.72 -2.03 10.10
C ALA A 114 -6.05 -3.41 10.13
N GLY A 115 -6.41 -4.28 9.17
CA GLY A 115 -5.80 -5.60 9.01
C GLY A 115 -4.39 -5.57 8.39
N PHE A 116 -3.96 -4.47 7.80
CA PHE A 116 -2.59 -4.28 7.30
C PHE A 116 -1.78 -3.58 8.38
N LYS A 117 -0.65 -4.17 8.78
CA LYS A 117 0.09 -3.75 9.97
C LYS A 117 1.60 -3.74 9.76
N ALA A 118 2.26 -2.82 10.44
CA ALA A 118 3.72 -2.82 10.58
C ALA A 118 4.23 -4.03 11.37
N ALA A 119 5.52 -4.37 11.20
CA ALA A 119 6.20 -5.50 11.84
C ALA A 119 6.02 -5.55 13.36
N TRP A 120 6.14 -4.40 14.02
CA TRP A 120 6.11 -4.29 15.49
C TRP A 120 4.70 -4.24 16.09
N ASN A 121 3.64 -4.19 15.27
CA ASN A 121 2.27 -4.21 15.77
C ASN A 121 1.84 -5.65 16.13
N GLY A 122 1.06 -5.80 17.21
CA GLY A 122 0.50 -7.09 17.61
C GLY A 122 -0.42 -7.72 16.56
N CYS A 123 -0.38 -9.06 16.45
CA CYS A 123 -1.30 -9.84 15.62
C CYS A 123 -2.68 -9.97 16.32
N SER A 124 -3.74 -9.81 15.55
CA SER A 124 -5.14 -9.99 15.95
C SER A 124 -5.81 -10.87 14.92
N ASN A 125 -6.97 -11.47 15.22
CA ASN A 125 -7.70 -12.32 14.25
C ASN A 125 -8.07 -11.62 12.94
N ASN A 126 -8.07 -10.27 12.92
CA ASN A 126 -8.34 -9.47 11.72
C ASN A 126 -7.06 -9.03 10.98
N THR A 127 -5.88 -9.49 11.38
CA THR A 127 -4.62 -9.19 10.69
C THR A 127 -4.58 -9.97 9.37
N VAL A 128 -4.43 -9.24 8.26
CA VAL A 128 -4.37 -9.78 6.89
C VAL A 128 -2.92 -9.87 6.43
N VAL A 129 -2.14 -8.81 6.64
CA VAL A 129 -0.72 -8.73 6.22
C VAL A 129 0.10 -8.03 7.29
N LYS A 130 1.31 -8.54 7.54
CA LYS A 130 2.38 -7.83 8.25
C LYS A 130 3.61 -7.69 7.36
N HIS A 131 4.12 -6.48 7.26
CA HIS A 131 5.37 -6.21 6.58
C HIS A 131 6.51 -6.20 7.60
N LEU A 132 7.56 -6.99 7.34
CA LEU A 132 8.68 -7.19 8.27
C LEU A 132 9.74 -6.07 8.22
N ASP A 133 9.65 -5.13 7.26
CA ASP A 133 10.53 -3.96 7.05
C ASP A 133 11.96 -4.13 7.60
N ILE A 134 12.25 -3.53 8.75
CA ILE A 134 13.57 -3.45 9.37
C ILE A 134 14.07 -4.78 9.95
N ASP A 135 13.16 -5.69 10.28
CA ASP A 135 13.52 -6.99 10.86
C ASP A 135 13.78 -8.02 9.75
N ALA A 136 13.45 -7.70 8.50
CA ALA A 136 13.63 -8.60 7.37
C ALA A 136 15.06 -9.15 7.25
N PRO A 137 16.15 -8.39 7.46
CA PRO A 137 17.52 -8.93 7.42
C PRO A 137 17.80 -9.95 8.53
N GLU A 138 17.28 -9.72 9.74
CA GLU A 138 17.46 -10.64 10.88
C GLU A 138 16.67 -11.92 10.69
N PHE A 139 15.49 -11.83 10.06
CA PHE A 139 14.68 -12.99 9.74
C PHE A 139 15.07 -13.67 8.43
N GLN A 140 15.80 -13.02 7.52
CA GLN A 140 16.02 -13.50 6.16
C GLN A 140 16.66 -14.88 6.10
N TYR A 141 17.67 -15.12 6.95
CA TYR A 141 18.34 -16.42 7.04
C TYR A 141 17.41 -17.50 7.59
N HIS A 142 16.62 -17.19 8.61
CA HIS A 142 15.68 -18.14 9.21
C HIS A 142 14.51 -18.45 8.27
N LEU A 143 14.01 -17.43 7.55
CA LEU A 143 12.96 -17.59 6.54
C LEU A 143 13.47 -18.38 5.33
N TYR A 144 14.71 -18.13 4.89
CA TYR A 144 15.35 -18.90 3.83
C TYR A 144 15.57 -20.35 4.24
N ASP A 145 16.07 -20.60 5.45
CA ASP A 145 16.28 -21.96 5.96
C ASP A 145 14.94 -22.69 6.10
N ALA A 146 13.88 -22.01 6.56
CA ALA A 146 12.52 -22.55 6.59
C ALA A 146 11.95 -22.87 5.19
N GLU A 147 12.25 -22.07 4.17
CA GLU A 147 11.87 -22.36 2.77
C GLU A 147 12.56 -23.62 2.26
N VAL A 148 13.90 -23.70 2.35
CA VAL A 148 14.66 -24.80 1.75
C VAL A 148 14.54 -26.12 2.50
N THR A 149 14.21 -26.08 3.79
CA THR A 149 13.98 -27.28 4.61
C THR A 149 12.52 -27.71 4.67
N GLY A 150 11.61 -26.96 4.06
CA GLY A 150 10.16 -27.15 4.23
C GLY A 150 9.67 -26.79 5.64
N GLY A 151 10.50 -26.11 6.44
CA GLY A 151 10.23 -25.65 7.81
C GLY A 151 9.07 -24.68 7.95
N TRP A 152 8.53 -24.11 6.87
CA TRP A 152 7.24 -23.40 6.89
C TRP A 152 6.09 -24.26 7.45
N THR A 153 6.20 -25.59 7.34
CA THR A 153 5.23 -26.52 7.94
C THR A 153 5.37 -26.69 9.45
N ASN A 154 6.52 -26.31 10.04
CA ASN A 154 6.86 -26.61 11.45
C ASN A 154 7.06 -25.37 12.33
N ASN A 155 7.45 -24.21 11.78
CA ASN A 155 7.64 -22.96 12.52
C ASN A 155 7.25 -21.77 11.64
N SER A 156 5.95 -21.46 11.57
CA SER A 156 5.51 -20.16 11.05
C SER A 156 6.05 -19.04 11.95
N VAL A 157 6.52 -17.93 11.39
CA VAL A 157 6.51 -16.65 12.13
C VAL A 157 5.09 -16.48 12.63
N ASP A 158 4.88 -16.49 13.94
CA ASP A 158 3.58 -16.77 14.55
C ASP A 158 2.59 -15.61 14.32
N CYS A 159 2.01 -15.59 13.12
CA CYS A 159 0.78 -14.93 12.76
C CYS A 159 -0.07 -15.94 11.97
N SER A 160 -0.38 -17.07 12.62
CA SER A 160 -1.40 -18.03 12.18
C SER A 160 -2.74 -17.78 12.91
N ALA A 161 -3.12 -16.51 13.07
CA ALA A 161 -4.42 -16.14 13.64
C ALA A 161 -5.29 -15.49 12.57
N GLY A 162 -6.40 -16.14 12.21
CA GLY A 162 -7.41 -15.63 11.29
C GLY A 162 -7.67 -16.53 10.08
N ASP A 163 -8.61 -16.15 9.24
CA ASP A 163 -9.13 -16.95 8.11
C ASP A 163 -8.28 -16.82 6.82
N PHE A 164 -7.02 -16.40 6.91
CA PHE A 164 -6.16 -16.03 5.78
C PHE A 164 -5.05 -17.05 5.52
N LEU A 165 -5.41 -18.30 5.26
CA LEU A 165 -4.45 -19.37 4.97
C LEU A 165 -3.89 -19.27 3.54
N PRO A 166 -2.63 -19.69 3.29
CA PRO A 166 -2.14 -19.96 1.94
C PRO A 166 -3.06 -20.94 1.21
N ASP A 167 -3.25 -20.75 -0.09
CA ASP A 167 -4.09 -21.56 -0.99
C ASP A 167 -5.60 -21.62 -0.68
N ASP A 168 -6.10 -20.91 0.35
CA ASP A 168 -7.53 -20.84 0.69
C ASP A 168 -8.28 -19.77 -0.12
N VAL A 169 -8.35 -19.97 -1.43
CA VAL A 169 -8.91 -19.00 -2.39
C VAL A 169 -10.34 -18.59 -2.05
N ASP A 170 -11.15 -19.51 -1.52
CA ASP A 170 -12.56 -19.24 -1.22
C ASP A 170 -12.72 -18.30 -0.02
N ASN A 171 -11.93 -18.47 1.05
CA ASN A 171 -11.94 -17.54 2.18
C ASN A 171 -11.35 -16.18 1.80
N TRP A 172 -10.26 -16.14 1.02
CA TRP A 172 -9.74 -14.89 0.46
C TRP A 172 -10.79 -14.13 -0.36
N ARG A 173 -11.56 -14.86 -1.17
CA ARG A 173 -12.64 -14.29 -1.98
C ARG A 173 -13.82 -13.83 -1.13
N ALA A 174 -14.22 -14.61 -0.11
CA ALA A 174 -15.29 -14.25 0.80
C ALA A 174 -14.94 -12.98 1.59
N TRP A 175 -13.72 -12.90 2.12
CA TRP A 175 -13.19 -11.71 2.76
C TRP A 175 -13.20 -10.51 1.81
N ARG A 176 -12.65 -10.64 0.60
CA ARG A 176 -12.71 -9.55 -0.38
C ARG A 176 -14.13 -9.05 -0.57
N ASN A 177 -15.09 -9.96 -0.74
CA ASN A 177 -16.47 -9.59 -1.04
C ASN A 177 -17.18 -8.95 0.16
N SER A 178 -16.60 -9.03 1.36
CA SER A 178 -17.07 -8.31 2.55
C SER A 178 -16.58 -6.86 2.60
N LEU A 179 -15.54 -6.51 1.83
CA LEU A 179 -14.98 -5.17 1.80
C LEU A 179 -15.78 -4.26 0.86
N PRO A 180 -15.89 -2.95 1.19
CA PRO A 180 -16.47 -1.99 0.26
C PRO A 180 -15.56 -1.83 -0.96
N ASP A 181 -16.18 -1.63 -2.12
CA ASP A 181 -15.46 -1.11 -3.28
C ASP A 181 -15.07 0.35 -3.04
N VAL A 182 -13.92 0.79 -3.57
CA VAL A 182 -13.55 2.20 -3.59
C VAL A 182 -14.45 2.98 -4.53
N THR A 183 -14.86 4.16 -4.09
CA THR A 183 -15.62 5.10 -4.91
C THR A 183 -14.66 5.85 -5.83
N TRP A 184 -14.91 5.78 -7.14
CA TRP A 184 -14.20 6.61 -8.11
C TRP A 184 -14.82 8.01 -8.14
N VAL A 185 -13.97 9.02 -8.24
CA VAL A 185 -14.41 10.40 -8.33
C VAL A 185 -15.16 10.59 -9.65
N GLY A 186 -16.40 11.07 -9.57
CA GLY A 186 -17.26 11.33 -10.74
C GLY A 186 -18.16 10.16 -11.16
N GLU A 187 -18.08 9.01 -10.49
CA GLU A 187 -19.09 7.95 -10.61
C GLU A 187 -20.10 8.10 -9.47
N THR A 188 -21.36 8.38 -9.82
CA THR A 188 -22.53 8.30 -8.91
C THR A 188 -23.22 6.96 -9.03
#